data_AF-A0A8J7APW0-F1
#
_entry.id   AF-A0A8J7APW0-F1
#
_cell.length_a   1.000
_cell.length_b   1.000
_cell.length_c   1.000
_cell.angle_alpha   90.00
_cell.angle_beta   90.00
_cell.angle_gamma   90.00
#
_symmetry.space_group_name_H-M   'P 1'
#
loop_
_entity.id
_entity.type
_entity.pdbx_description
1 polymer ?
#
loop_
_entity_poly.entity_id
_entity_poly.type
_entity_poly.pdbx_seq_one_letter_code
_entity_poly.pdbx_strand_id
1 'polypeptide(L)'
;MLRGMPLPEPPFPEPILPGTTASPSGYVPRQESAPAHPTNYGERFAQDSDGRLVSNDLIVVIHETVGSASSAINTFQTPHPRDEDQVSYHSLIKRDGTVVYIVPPELRAFGAGSSVFEGPNGPETVRTNPAFASSVNNFAYHTSLESPNDGRGNSSRHSGYTEAQYQSLAWVVAQTHVPDNRITTHRAVDRSGTRRDPRSFNSQRFIELLHTYSR
;
A
#
# COMPACT_ATOMS: atom_id res chain seq x y z
N MET A 1 -17.22 40.67 -38.60
CA MET A 1 -17.02 39.25 -38.22
C MET A 1 -15.68 39.15 -37.55
N LEU A 2 -15.64 38.98 -36.22
CA LEU A 2 -14.41 38.79 -35.44
C LEU A 2 -14.51 37.42 -34.75
N ARG A 3 -13.59 36.53 -35.11
CA ARG A 3 -13.44 35.16 -34.59
C ARG A 3 -12.91 35.25 -33.16
N GLY A 4 -13.64 34.69 -32.19
CA GLY A 4 -13.20 34.60 -30.80
C GLY A 4 -12.01 33.64 -30.65
N MET A 5 -10.95 34.10 -29.99
CA MET A 5 -9.85 33.23 -29.54
C MET A 5 -10.27 32.52 -28.24
N PRO A 6 -9.89 31.24 -28.05
CA PRO A 6 -10.15 30.54 -26.79
C PRO A 6 -9.26 31.12 -25.69
N LEU A 7 -9.82 31.27 -24.49
CA LEU A 7 -9.10 31.65 -23.28
C LEU A 7 -8.09 30.54 -22.91
N PRO A 8 -6.92 30.90 -22.35
CA PRO A 8 -5.95 29.91 -21.89
C PRO A 8 -6.56 29.04 -20.78
N GLU A 9 -6.35 27.73 -20.87
CA GLU A 9 -6.72 26.78 -19.83
C GLU A 9 -6.02 27.14 -18.51
N PRO A 10 -6.72 26.99 -17.36
CA PRO A 10 -6.10 27.22 -16.07
C PRO A 10 -4.95 26.22 -15.86
N PRO A 11 -3.86 26.61 -15.19
CA PRO A 11 -2.77 25.69 -14.89
C PRO A 11 -3.30 24.52 -14.07
N PHE A 12 -2.84 23.31 -14.40
CA PHE A 12 -3.10 22.10 -13.62
C PHE A 12 -2.76 22.36 -12.15
N PRO A 13 -3.61 21.95 -11.18
CA PRO A 13 -3.26 22.06 -9.78
C PRO A 13 -2.00 21.22 -9.52
N GLU A 14 -0.99 21.86 -8.91
CA GLU A 14 0.20 21.17 -8.40
C GLU A 14 -0.24 20.05 -7.44
N PRO A 15 0.47 18.89 -7.43
CA PRO A 15 0.16 17.83 -6.48
C PRO A 15 0.33 18.38 -5.05
N ILE A 16 -0.75 18.34 -4.29
CA ILE A 16 -0.75 18.70 -2.87
C ILE A 16 0.11 17.64 -2.16
N LEU A 17 1.34 18.01 -1.81
CA LEU A 17 2.14 17.25 -0.86
C LEU A 17 1.42 17.34 0.50
N PRO A 18 0.91 16.24 1.09
CA PRO A 18 0.29 16.31 2.40
C PRO A 18 1.29 16.81 3.44
N GLY A 19 0.82 17.72 4.29
CA GLY A 19 1.61 18.37 5.33
C GLY A 19 2.33 17.35 6.21
N THR A 20 3.61 17.60 6.46
CA THR A 20 4.47 16.77 7.30
C THR A 20 3.87 16.68 8.70
N THR A 21 3.37 15.51 9.08
CA THR A 21 3.12 15.18 10.48
C THR A 21 4.48 15.18 11.17
N ALA A 22 4.79 16.26 11.90
CA ALA A 22 6.06 16.41 12.57
C ALA A 22 6.20 15.31 13.63
N SER A 23 7.06 14.33 13.39
CA SER A 23 7.46 13.35 14.40
C SER A 23 8.19 14.10 15.51
N PRO A 24 7.89 13.85 16.79
CA PRO A 24 8.73 14.31 17.91
C PRO A 24 10.18 13.81 17.81
N SER A 25 10.42 12.74 17.05
CA SER A 25 11.75 12.17 16.79
C SER A 25 12.56 12.90 15.72
N GLY A 26 11.95 13.78 14.91
CA GLY A 26 12.59 14.38 13.74
C GLY A 26 13.01 13.40 12.64
N TYR A 27 12.57 12.12 12.73
CA TYR A 27 12.92 11.09 11.77
C TYR A 27 12.22 11.34 10.43
N VAL A 28 13.01 11.45 9.36
CA VAL A 28 12.52 11.46 7.98
C VAL A 28 13.36 10.46 7.19
N PRO A 29 12.76 9.40 6.62
CA PRO A 29 13.50 8.43 5.84
C PRO A 29 13.94 9.03 4.51
N ARG A 30 14.98 8.43 3.92
CA ARG A 30 15.29 8.67 2.52
C ARG A 30 14.13 8.19 1.66
N GLN A 31 13.76 8.99 0.66
CA GLN A 31 12.64 8.71 -0.23
C GLN A 31 13.14 8.55 -1.66
N GLU A 32 12.56 7.60 -2.39
CA GLU A 32 12.79 7.35 -3.80
C GLU A 32 11.46 7.11 -4.52
N SER A 33 11.47 7.24 -5.84
CA SER A 33 10.34 6.87 -6.69
C SER A 33 10.77 5.80 -7.69
N ALA A 34 9.94 4.76 -7.82
CA ALA A 34 10.10 3.71 -8.80
C ALA A 34 8.69 3.31 -9.28
N PRO A 35 8.07 4.11 -10.17
CA PRO A 35 6.67 3.93 -10.54
C PRO A 35 6.43 2.55 -11.15
N ALA A 36 5.32 1.92 -10.79
CA ALA A 36 4.87 0.69 -11.42
C ALA A 36 4.48 0.91 -12.88
N HIS A 37 4.48 -0.16 -13.66
CA HIS A 37 3.88 -0.14 -14.99
C HIS A 37 2.38 0.13 -14.90
N PRO A 38 1.77 0.90 -15.84
CA PRO A 38 0.34 1.26 -15.79
C PRO A 38 -0.65 0.08 -15.76
N THR A 39 -0.23 -1.11 -16.16
CA THR A 39 -1.06 -2.33 -16.06
C THR A 39 -1.14 -2.88 -14.64
N ASN A 40 -0.30 -2.42 -13.71
CA ASN A 40 -0.19 -2.94 -12.35
C ASN A 40 -0.90 -2.04 -11.32
N TYR A 41 -1.73 -1.10 -11.75
CA TYR A 41 -2.64 -0.34 -10.89
C TYR A 41 -3.85 0.12 -11.70
N GLY A 42 -4.83 0.71 -11.05
CA GLY A 42 -5.94 1.34 -11.74
C GLY A 42 -6.67 2.34 -10.85
N GLU A 43 -7.77 2.89 -11.35
CA GLU A 43 -8.62 3.76 -10.55
C GLU A 43 -9.28 3.00 -9.39
N ARG A 44 -9.57 3.74 -8.32
CA ARG A 44 -10.49 3.28 -7.27
C ARG A 44 -11.91 3.41 -7.78
N PHE A 45 -12.71 2.40 -7.54
CA PHE A 45 -14.10 2.34 -7.96
C PHE A 45 -15.01 2.99 -6.92
N ALA A 46 -15.88 3.90 -7.37
CA ALA A 46 -16.96 4.47 -6.55
C ALA A 46 -18.18 3.54 -6.42
N GLN A 47 -18.29 2.54 -7.30
CA GLN A 47 -19.32 1.50 -7.26
C GLN A 47 -18.69 0.13 -7.50
N ASP A 48 -19.18 -0.88 -6.79
CA ASP A 48 -18.78 -2.26 -7.02
C ASP A 48 -19.40 -2.82 -8.32
N SER A 49 -19.01 -4.05 -8.68
CA SER A 49 -19.49 -4.73 -9.89
C SER A 49 -20.99 -5.07 -9.88
N ASP A 50 -21.67 -4.96 -8.74
CA ASP A 50 -23.11 -5.12 -8.60
C ASP A 50 -23.83 -3.75 -8.59
N GLY A 51 -23.11 -2.64 -8.74
CA GLY A 51 -23.63 -1.27 -8.73
C GLY A 51 -23.84 -0.66 -7.34
N ARG A 52 -23.34 -1.29 -6.26
CA ARG A 52 -23.43 -0.72 -4.91
C ARG A 52 -22.37 0.34 -4.72
N LEU A 53 -22.71 1.44 -4.06
CA LEU A 53 -21.75 2.49 -3.71
C LEU A 53 -20.67 1.93 -2.78
N VAL A 54 -19.42 2.29 -3.08
CA VAL A 54 -18.27 1.99 -2.22
C VAL A 54 -18.00 3.19 -1.32
N SER A 55 -18.08 2.97 -0.01
CA SER A 55 -17.85 3.99 1.02
C SER A 55 -16.95 3.51 2.14
N ASN A 56 -16.07 2.55 1.86
CA ASN A 56 -15.12 2.02 2.84
C ASN A 56 -14.07 3.08 3.21
N ASP A 57 -13.79 3.20 4.50
CA ASP A 57 -12.68 4.01 4.98
C ASP A 57 -11.34 3.37 4.56
N LEU A 58 -10.28 4.18 4.43
CA LEU A 58 -8.95 3.68 4.08
C LEU A 58 -8.43 2.70 5.15
N ILE A 59 -7.78 1.61 4.70
CA ILE A 59 -6.97 0.73 5.57
C ILE A 59 -5.51 0.74 5.13
N VAL A 60 -4.60 0.35 6.02
CA VAL A 60 -3.23 0.01 5.63
C VAL A 60 -3.03 -1.49 5.69
N VAL A 61 -2.55 -2.08 4.60
CA VAL A 61 -2.17 -3.50 4.55
C VAL A 61 -0.65 -3.60 4.47
N ILE A 62 -0.05 -4.23 5.47
CA ILE A 62 1.39 -4.45 5.55
C ILE A 62 1.73 -5.80 4.92
N HIS A 63 2.73 -5.78 4.04
CA HIS A 63 3.24 -6.91 3.28
C HIS A 63 4.74 -7.14 3.55
N GLU A 64 5.27 -8.22 3.00
CA GLU A 64 6.71 -8.40 2.81
C GLU A 64 7.02 -8.79 1.35
N THR A 65 8.25 -8.58 0.91
CA THR A 65 8.66 -8.88 -0.47
C THR A 65 8.99 -10.36 -0.72
N VAL A 66 9.31 -11.14 0.33
CA VAL A 66 9.83 -12.53 0.24
C VAL A 66 11.14 -12.63 -0.59
N GLY A 67 11.76 -11.47 -0.85
CA GLY A 67 12.87 -11.29 -1.78
C GLY A 67 13.51 -9.91 -1.59
N SER A 68 14.34 -9.47 -2.53
CA SER A 68 14.94 -8.14 -2.46
C SER A 68 13.95 -7.04 -2.91
N ALA A 69 14.20 -5.82 -2.46
CA ALA A 69 13.48 -4.63 -2.92
C ALA A 69 13.56 -4.48 -4.44
N SER A 70 14.76 -4.62 -5.00
CA SER A 70 14.98 -4.50 -6.45
C SER A 70 14.19 -5.54 -7.24
N SER A 71 14.08 -6.79 -6.75
CA SER A 71 13.29 -7.81 -7.42
C SER A 71 11.80 -7.45 -7.43
N ALA A 72 11.26 -6.97 -6.31
CA ALA A 72 9.87 -6.55 -6.23
C ALA A 72 9.57 -5.34 -7.15
N ILE A 73 10.45 -4.34 -7.13
CA ILE A 73 10.35 -3.16 -8.01
C ILE A 73 10.35 -3.58 -9.48
N ASN A 74 11.29 -4.46 -9.88
CA ASN A 74 11.34 -4.97 -11.26
C ASN A 74 10.04 -5.68 -11.66
N THR A 75 9.45 -6.47 -10.75
CA THR A 75 8.14 -7.09 -10.99
C THR A 75 7.07 -6.02 -11.22
N PHE A 76 6.99 -5.00 -10.36
CA PHE A 76 5.97 -3.95 -10.50
C PHE A 76 6.14 -3.09 -11.76
N GLN A 77 7.37 -2.97 -12.27
CA GLN A 77 7.69 -2.27 -13.52
C GLN A 77 7.50 -3.14 -14.77
N THR A 78 7.33 -4.45 -14.60
CA THR A 78 7.06 -5.37 -15.71
C THR A 78 5.57 -5.29 -16.10
N PRO A 79 5.23 -5.20 -17.40
CA PRO A 79 3.83 -5.22 -17.84
C PRO A 79 3.14 -6.54 -17.52
N HIS A 80 1.95 -6.46 -16.92
CA HIS A 80 1.05 -7.59 -16.66
C HIS A 80 -0.34 -7.28 -17.21
N PRO A 81 -0.59 -7.53 -18.51
CA PRO A 81 -1.86 -7.17 -19.15
C PRO A 81 -3.04 -8.05 -18.71
N ARG A 82 -2.76 -9.20 -18.09
CA ARG A 82 -3.80 -10.11 -17.58
C ARG A 82 -4.07 -9.80 -16.12
N ASP A 83 -5.33 -9.59 -15.77
CA ASP A 83 -5.77 -9.24 -14.41
C ASP A 83 -5.22 -10.18 -13.33
N GLU A 84 -5.09 -11.48 -13.62
CA GLU A 84 -4.57 -12.46 -12.67
C GLU A 84 -3.06 -12.32 -12.35
N ASP A 85 -2.30 -11.65 -13.21
CA ASP A 85 -0.86 -11.43 -13.04
C ASP A 85 -0.54 -10.07 -12.41
N GLN A 86 -1.51 -9.15 -12.37
CA GLN A 86 -1.29 -7.79 -11.94
C GLN A 86 -0.93 -7.72 -10.45
N VAL A 87 0.15 -7.00 -10.13
CA VAL A 87 0.65 -6.92 -8.76
C VAL A 87 1.39 -5.61 -8.52
N SER A 88 1.12 -4.96 -7.39
CA SER A 88 1.81 -3.75 -6.96
C SER A 88 1.51 -3.40 -5.50
N TYR A 89 2.34 -2.51 -4.95
CA TYR A 89 2.10 -1.83 -3.67
C TYR A 89 2.20 -0.32 -3.87
N HIS A 90 1.72 0.46 -2.90
CA HIS A 90 1.89 1.92 -2.93
C HIS A 90 3.30 2.31 -2.50
N SER A 91 3.83 1.62 -1.48
CA SER A 91 5.20 1.80 -1.02
C SER A 91 5.94 0.50 -0.70
N LEU A 92 7.26 0.56 -0.79
CA LEU A 92 8.18 -0.48 -0.37
C LEU A 92 9.30 0.13 0.48
N ILE A 93 9.62 -0.52 1.60
CA ILE A 93 10.64 -0.06 2.54
C ILE A 93 11.84 -1.00 2.49
N LYS A 94 12.97 -0.49 1.97
CA LYS A 94 14.23 -1.23 1.87
C LYS A 94 14.81 -1.54 3.25
N ARG A 95 15.76 -2.48 3.32
CA ARG A 95 16.46 -2.86 4.57
C ARG A 95 17.08 -1.68 5.33
N ASP A 96 17.51 -0.65 4.63
CA ASP A 96 18.13 0.56 5.20
C ASP A 96 17.11 1.63 5.65
N GLY A 97 15.81 1.37 5.49
CA GLY A 97 14.74 2.34 5.78
C GLY A 97 14.41 3.28 4.62
N THR A 98 15.04 3.14 3.44
CA THR A 98 14.60 3.94 2.28
C THR A 98 13.17 3.58 1.90
N VAL A 99 12.29 4.57 1.83
CA VAL A 99 10.91 4.43 1.34
C VAL A 99 10.91 4.64 -0.18
N VAL A 100 10.41 3.66 -0.92
CA VAL A 100 10.23 3.72 -2.36
C VAL A 100 8.74 3.84 -2.67
N TYR A 101 8.33 4.92 -3.32
CA TYR A 101 6.95 5.11 -3.79
C TYR A 101 6.77 4.52 -5.19
N ILE A 102 5.70 3.73 -5.36
CA ILE A 102 5.49 2.86 -6.53
C ILE A 102 4.14 3.16 -7.20
N VAL A 103 3.05 3.19 -6.43
CA VAL A 103 1.70 3.56 -6.92
C VAL A 103 1.21 4.77 -6.11
N PRO A 104 0.69 5.82 -6.76
CA PRO A 104 0.08 6.97 -6.07
C PRO A 104 -1.06 6.54 -5.12
N PRO A 105 -1.20 7.15 -3.92
CA PRO A 105 -2.17 6.74 -2.90
C PRO A 105 -3.64 6.81 -3.35
N GLU A 106 -3.97 7.73 -4.25
CA GLU A 106 -5.30 7.90 -4.85
C GLU A 106 -5.69 6.76 -5.77
N LEU A 107 -4.71 6.03 -6.33
CA LEU A 107 -4.94 4.89 -7.20
C LEU A 107 -5.04 3.58 -6.42
N ARG A 108 -5.60 2.57 -7.06
CA ARG A 108 -5.74 1.21 -6.56
C ARG A 108 -4.52 0.39 -6.97
N ALA A 109 -3.66 0.07 -6.01
CA ALA A 109 -2.64 -0.96 -6.17
C ALA A 109 -3.23 -2.38 -6.05
N PHE A 110 -2.51 -3.40 -6.55
CA PHE A 110 -2.97 -4.79 -6.59
C PHE A 110 -2.18 -5.66 -5.61
N GLY A 111 -2.41 -5.44 -4.31
CA GLY A 111 -1.56 -6.02 -3.26
C GLY A 111 -2.13 -7.25 -2.55
N ALA A 112 -3.46 -7.42 -2.47
CA ALA A 112 -4.08 -8.37 -1.55
C ALA A 112 -4.81 -9.57 -2.16
N GLY A 113 -5.09 -9.57 -3.47
CA GLY A 113 -5.90 -10.63 -4.11
C GLY A 113 -7.24 -10.86 -3.39
N SER A 114 -7.68 -12.12 -3.27
CA SER A 114 -8.90 -12.51 -2.53
C SER A 114 -8.76 -12.18 -1.04
N SER A 115 -9.48 -11.15 -0.60
CA SER A 115 -9.27 -10.58 0.73
C SER A 115 -10.51 -9.87 1.31
N VAL A 116 -10.61 -9.91 2.64
CA VAL A 116 -11.65 -9.25 3.44
C VAL A 116 -11.00 -8.68 4.70
N PHE A 117 -11.29 -7.42 5.00
CA PHE A 117 -10.88 -6.78 6.24
C PHE A 117 -11.98 -6.93 7.29
N GLU A 118 -11.67 -7.54 8.44
CA GLU A 118 -12.60 -7.66 9.56
C GLU A 118 -12.51 -6.40 10.43
N GLY A 119 -13.29 -5.39 10.06
CA GLY A 119 -13.32 -4.10 10.73
C GLY A 119 -14.26 -4.06 11.93
N PRO A 120 -14.25 -2.96 12.71
CA PRO A 120 -15.16 -2.77 13.84
C PRO A 120 -16.65 -2.81 13.47
N ASN A 121 -16.97 -2.53 12.21
CA ASN A 121 -18.34 -2.50 11.67
C ASN A 121 -18.70 -3.77 10.90
N GLY A 122 -17.86 -4.82 10.98
CA GLY A 122 -18.01 -6.08 10.25
C GLY A 122 -17.05 -6.21 9.06
N PRO A 123 -17.25 -7.24 8.22
CA PRO A 123 -16.38 -7.54 7.10
C PRO A 123 -16.49 -6.50 5.99
N GLU A 124 -15.35 -6.02 5.51
CA GLU A 124 -15.19 -5.02 4.45
C GLU A 124 -14.43 -5.62 3.26
N THR A 125 -15.00 -5.53 2.06
CA THR A 125 -14.38 -5.99 0.80
C THR A 125 -15.12 -5.38 -0.38
N VAL A 126 -14.46 -5.23 -1.54
CA VAL A 126 -15.09 -4.71 -2.76
C VAL A 126 -14.84 -5.67 -3.91
N ARG A 127 -15.88 -6.00 -4.67
CA ARG A 127 -15.76 -6.76 -5.92
C ARG A 127 -15.79 -5.80 -7.10
N THR A 128 -14.65 -5.58 -7.74
CA THR A 128 -14.53 -4.66 -8.89
C THR A 128 -14.71 -5.36 -10.24
N ASN A 129 -14.52 -6.68 -10.29
CA ASN A 129 -14.71 -7.49 -11.50
C ASN A 129 -15.47 -8.78 -11.13
N PRO A 130 -16.61 -9.09 -11.78
CA PRO A 130 -17.37 -10.31 -11.53
C PRO A 130 -16.59 -11.61 -11.75
N ALA A 131 -15.53 -11.61 -12.56
CA ALA A 131 -14.72 -12.81 -12.79
C ALA A 131 -13.79 -13.15 -11.61
N PHE A 132 -13.56 -12.20 -10.69
CA PHE A 132 -12.59 -12.34 -9.60
C PHE A 132 -13.25 -12.28 -8.22
N ALA A 133 -12.53 -12.81 -7.23
CA ALA A 133 -12.90 -12.67 -5.83
C ALA A 133 -12.85 -11.20 -5.39
N SER A 134 -13.64 -10.86 -4.38
CA SER A 134 -13.60 -9.54 -3.78
C SER A 134 -12.27 -9.29 -3.06
N SER A 135 -11.90 -8.03 -2.96
CA SER A 135 -10.60 -7.62 -2.46
C SER A 135 -10.67 -6.32 -1.67
N VAL A 136 -9.73 -6.14 -0.74
CA VAL A 136 -9.53 -4.86 -0.06
C VAL A 136 -8.78 -3.83 -0.92
N ASN A 137 -8.22 -4.23 -2.08
CA ASN A 137 -7.41 -3.38 -2.95
C ASN A 137 -8.04 -1.99 -3.21
N ASN A 138 -9.38 -1.93 -3.36
CA ASN A 138 -10.08 -0.70 -3.70
C ASN A 138 -10.04 0.40 -2.62
N PHE A 139 -9.80 0.03 -1.36
CA PHE A 139 -9.75 0.95 -0.21
C PHE A 139 -8.53 0.72 0.70
N ALA A 140 -7.51 0.03 0.19
CA ALA A 140 -6.26 -0.21 0.91
C ALA A 140 -5.12 0.70 0.43
N TYR A 141 -4.28 1.12 1.37
CA TYR A 141 -2.91 1.55 1.13
C TYR A 141 -1.97 0.38 1.47
N HIS A 142 -1.35 -0.18 0.43
CA HIS A 142 -0.43 -1.31 0.53
C HIS A 142 1.00 -0.83 0.73
N THR A 143 1.64 -1.26 1.82
CA THR A 143 3.06 -1.02 2.06
C THR A 143 3.79 -2.33 2.34
N SER A 144 5.00 -2.48 1.85
CA SER A 144 5.79 -3.70 2.01
C SER A 144 7.14 -3.45 2.69
N LEU A 145 7.59 -4.43 3.46
CA LEU A 145 8.95 -4.46 4.00
C LEU A 145 9.82 -5.41 3.17
N GLU A 146 11.02 -4.95 2.81
CA GLU A 146 12.03 -5.84 2.23
C GLU A 146 12.41 -6.93 3.24
N SER A 147 12.19 -8.19 2.84
CA SER A 147 12.55 -9.36 3.64
C SER A 147 14.08 -9.44 3.82
N PRO A 148 14.58 -9.91 4.98
CA PRO A 148 15.99 -10.19 5.14
C PRO A 148 16.45 -11.35 4.23
N ASN A 149 17.76 -11.55 4.10
CA ASN A 149 18.30 -12.60 3.23
C ASN A 149 17.81 -14.01 3.61
N ASP A 150 17.63 -14.28 4.90
CA ASP A 150 17.06 -15.54 5.42
C ASP A 150 15.52 -15.61 5.37
N GLY A 151 14.88 -14.54 4.89
CA GLY A 151 13.44 -14.48 4.60
C GLY A 151 13.08 -14.88 3.17
N ARG A 152 14.06 -15.20 2.32
CA ARG A 152 13.80 -15.68 0.96
C ARG A 152 13.21 -17.09 1.00
N GLY A 153 12.17 -17.35 0.21
CA GLY A 153 11.50 -18.65 0.12
C GLY A 153 10.40 -18.88 1.17
N ASN A 154 10.09 -20.14 1.44
CA ASN A 154 8.81 -20.56 2.05
C ASN A 154 8.84 -20.82 3.56
N SER A 155 9.96 -20.55 4.24
CA SER A 155 10.10 -20.67 5.70
C SER A 155 9.02 -19.87 6.43
N SER A 156 8.54 -20.39 7.55
CA SER A 156 7.47 -19.73 8.34
C SER A 156 7.95 -18.49 9.11
N ARG A 157 9.27 -18.34 9.29
CA ARG A 157 9.92 -17.23 10.00
C ARG A 157 11.26 -16.89 9.36
N HIS A 158 11.74 -15.69 9.68
CA HIS A 158 13.08 -15.19 9.37
C HIS A 158 13.58 -14.24 10.47
N SER A 159 14.83 -13.78 10.37
CA SER A 159 15.52 -12.90 11.35
C SER A 159 14.76 -11.62 11.70
N GLY A 160 13.93 -11.11 10.80
CA GLY A 160 13.02 -9.99 11.04
C GLY A 160 13.42 -8.72 10.29
N TYR A 161 12.77 -7.62 10.65
CA TYR A 161 12.94 -6.32 10.00
C TYR A 161 13.89 -5.43 10.80
N THR A 162 14.62 -4.54 10.10
CA THR A 162 15.52 -3.60 10.80
C THR A 162 14.73 -2.56 11.57
N GLU A 163 15.37 -1.95 12.55
CA GLU A 163 14.82 -0.78 13.24
C GLU A 163 14.50 0.37 12.26
N ALA A 164 15.37 0.62 11.28
CA ALA A 164 15.13 1.62 10.23
C ALA A 164 13.86 1.33 9.42
N GLN A 165 13.58 0.05 9.12
CA GLN A 165 12.33 -0.35 8.48
C GLN A 165 11.11 -0.07 9.34
N TYR A 166 11.16 -0.35 10.64
CA TYR A 166 10.05 -0.04 11.54
C TYR A 166 9.82 1.47 11.69
N GLN A 167 10.89 2.27 11.80
CA GLN A 167 10.81 3.74 11.85
C GLN A 167 10.19 4.31 10.58
N SER A 168 10.61 3.82 9.42
CA SER A 168 10.05 4.19 8.12
C SER A 168 8.61 3.75 7.95
N LEU A 169 8.26 2.55 8.44
CA LEU A 169 6.88 2.06 8.38
C LEU A 169 5.96 2.93 9.24
N ALA A 170 6.38 3.26 10.46
CA ALA A 170 5.67 4.21 11.31
C ALA A 170 5.52 5.57 10.63
N TRP A 171 6.59 6.09 10.01
CA TRP A 171 6.59 7.35 9.27
C TRP A 171 5.61 7.35 8.09
N VAL A 172 5.60 6.29 7.27
CA VAL A 172 4.67 6.14 6.13
C VAL A 172 3.23 6.04 6.63
N VAL A 173 2.97 5.18 7.62
CA VAL A 173 1.60 4.95 8.09
C VAL A 173 1.02 6.18 8.79
N ALA A 174 1.83 6.94 9.53
CA ALA A 174 1.39 8.19 10.17
C ALA A 174 0.81 9.20 9.16
N GLN A 175 1.34 9.26 7.94
CA GLN A 175 0.86 10.17 6.88
C GLN A 175 -0.48 9.75 6.27
N THR A 176 -0.90 8.49 6.45
CA THR A 176 -2.20 8.02 5.95
C THR A 176 -3.37 8.43 6.85
N HIS A 177 -3.07 8.89 8.07
CA HIS A 177 -4.06 9.21 9.11
C HIS A 177 -5.04 8.07 9.46
N VAL A 178 -4.75 6.82 9.06
CA VAL A 178 -5.59 5.68 9.44
C VAL A 178 -5.45 5.40 10.94
N PRO A 179 -6.56 5.10 11.65
CA PRO A 179 -6.50 4.69 13.05
C PRO A 179 -5.88 3.29 13.17
N ASP A 180 -5.36 2.95 14.36
CA ASP A 180 -4.65 1.67 14.59
C ASP A 180 -5.48 0.44 14.23
N ASN A 181 -6.78 0.49 14.52
CA ASN A 181 -7.71 -0.60 14.24
C ASN A 181 -7.96 -0.80 12.74
N ARG A 182 -7.46 0.07 11.86
CA ARG A 182 -7.50 -0.04 10.39
C ARG A 182 -6.13 -0.36 9.78
N ILE A 183 -5.14 -0.65 10.62
CA ILE A 183 -3.84 -1.18 10.17
C ILE A 183 -3.87 -2.69 10.31
N THR A 184 -3.57 -3.38 9.23
CA THR A 184 -3.65 -4.83 9.16
C THR A 184 -2.47 -5.43 8.39
N THR A 185 -2.43 -6.74 8.33
CA THR A 185 -1.42 -7.51 7.60
C THR A 185 -2.08 -8.25 6.46
N HIS A 186 -1.30 -8.57 5.42
CA HIS A 186 -1.82 -9.37 4.32
C HIS A 186 -2.38 -10.71 4.77
N ARG A 187 -1.70 -11.39 5.71
CA ARG A 187 -2.21 -12.62 6.33
C ARG A 187 -3.59 -12.44 6.98
N ALA A 188 -3.84 -11.32 7.65
CA ALA A 188 -5.09 -11.11 8.36
C ALA A 188 -6.28 -10.88 7.41
N VAL A 189 -6.04 -10.26 6.26
CA VAL A 189 -7.08 -10.02 5.25
C VAL A 189 -7.25 -11.18 4.27
N ASP A 190 -6.29 -12.09 4.16
CA ASP A 190 -6.31 -13.17 3.18
C ASP A 190 -7.52 -14.10 3.34
N ARG A 191 -8.11 -14.48 2.20
CA ARG A 191 -9.18 -15.48 2.11
C ARG A 191 -8.80 -16.68 1.24
N SER A 192 -7.62 -16.67 0.62
CA SER A 192 -7.09 -17.83 -0.10
C SER A 192 -6.48 -18.89 0.82
N GLY A 193 -6.06 -18.50 2.03
CA GLY A 193 -5.36 -19.37 2.99
C GLY A 193 -3.89 -19.58 2.65
N THR A 194 -3.34 -18.81 1.70
CA THR A 194 -1.96 -18.99 1.19
C THR A 194 -1.00 -17.92 1.69
N ARG A 195 -1.52 -16.79 2.20
CA ARG A 195 -0.69 -15.64 2.60
C ARG A 195 -0.28 -15.73 4.05
N ARG A 196 0.96 -15.37 4.33
CA ARG A 196 1.60 -15.48 5.66
C ARG A 196 2.35 -14.22 6.06
N ASP A 197 2.37 -13.24 5.19
CA ASP A 197 3.13 -12.01 5.32
C ASP A 197 2.41 -10.95 6.15
N PRO A 198 3.18 -10.07 6.84
CA PRO A 198 4.63 -10.12 7.00
C PRO A 198 5.07 -11.12 8.10
N ARG A 199 5.95 -12.06 7.76
CA ARG A 199 6.50 -13.03 8.74
C ARG A 199 7.44 -12.33 9.73
N SER A 200 7.52 -12.84 10.95
CA SER A 200 8.36 -12.27 12.02
C SER A 200 8.14 -10.77 12.28
N PHE A 201 6.97 -10.23 11.95
CA PHE A 201 6.63 -8.83 12.19
C PHE A 201 6.37 -8.58 13.68
N ASN A 202 7.01 -7.56 14.23
CA ASN A 202 6.84 -7.14 15.61
C ASN A 202 5.82 -5.97 15.65
N SER A 203 4.54 -6.32 15.75
CA SER A 203 3.45 -5.35 15.81
C SER A 203 3.58 -4.38 16.99
N GLN A 204 4.05 -4.88 18.14
CA GLN A 204 4.23 -4.06 19.34
C GLN A 204 5.26 -2.95 19.09
N ARG A 205 6.42 -3.31 18.53
CA ARG A 205 7.46 -2.34 18.19
C ARG A 205 6.98 -1.31 17.16
N PHE A 206 6.26 -1.77 16.15
CA PHE A 206 5.68 -0.88 15.14
C PHE A 206 4.71 0.13 15.75
N ILE A 207 3.78 -0.32 16.59
CA ILE A 207 2.78 0.55 17.23
C ILE A 207 3.43 1.55 18.18
N GLU A 208 4.42 1.13 18.97
CA GLU A 208 5.21 2.05 19.82
C GLU A 208 5.82 3.19 19.02
N LEU A 209 6.41 2.88 17.85
CA LEU A 209 7.00 3.89 16.97
C LEU A 209 5.92 4.76 16.31
N LEU A 210 4.83 4.17 15.85
CA LEU A 210 3.72 4.89 15.22
C LEU A 210 3.07 5.90 16.16
N HIS A 211 2.91 5.54 17.43
CA HIS A 211 2.35 6.42 18.46
C HIS A 211 3.26 7.56 18.87
N THR A 212 4.53 7.55 18.44
CA THR A 212 5.36 8.75 18.58
C THR A 212 4.90 9.87 17.66
N TYR A 213 4.29 9.56 16.52
CA TYR A 213 3.75 10.58 15.61
C TYR A 213 2.43 11.08 16.20
N SER A 214 2.34 12.39 16.46
CA SER A 214 1.09 13.01 16.88
C SER A 214 0.02 12.77 15.82
N ARG A 215 -1.11 12.21 16.25
CA ARG A 215 -2.31 12.02 15.42
C ARG A 215 -3.33 13.09 15.72
#